data_AF-A0A6V8PY71-F1
#
_entry.id   AF-A0A6V8PY71-F1
#
_cell.length_a   1.000
_cell.length_b   1.000
_cell.length_c   1.000
_cell.angle_alpha   90.00
_cell.angle_beta   90.00
_cell.angle_gamma   90.00
#
_symmetry.space_group_name_H-M   'P 1'
#
loop_
_entity.id
_entity.type
_entity.pdbx_description
1 polymer ?
#
loop_
_entity_poly.entity_id
_entity_poly.type
_entity_poly.pdbx_seq_one_letter_code
_entity_poly.pdbx_strand_id
1 'polypeptide(L)'
;METYAGEYNPVAVLILKCTLEYPQKYGKPKEVKEDWGLLKGSVVKNPLLEDVKKWGNWVLESTKKEIGEFYPEDNGGSIPVGYIWARTIPCQNPSCNAEIPLLRQFWLAKKDNKKVALKPFVKNSRVEFEIVGQNNDFPEDFEPEKGTVSRAVANCLVCGSIVDDKTTRKLFQEGKAGQRMVAVVLHHPKKRGKTYRLATEKDLEVFREAEKCLEEKRAKLMEEWGIDPVPDEPLPPKETLGFRVQRYGMLKWGDLFNPRQKLALITFVEKVRQAHELMLTEGREEQYARAVATYLALGVDRLATFGCVISRWEPMRETPANVFGRQALPMMWDYVDIDPFSGMTGGWKLALDWVLGVIGHCSQTSSTSATVTQASATFLPYPDDYFDAVFTDPPYYDNVPYSYLSDFFYVWLKRTIGDLYPDLFSTPLTPKSKEIVAYTNERSWEEAKEHFEANLKKSFQEIYRVLKPDGIATIVYTHKSTSGWETLINSLLDSGLVVKASWPIDTEMKARLRAKESAALASSIYFVVRKMKREETGWYNLKSAKFNNYEQNPLNTFL
;
A
#
# COMPACT_ATOMS: atom_id res chain seq x y z
N MET A 1 -21.23 4.95 -22.91
CA MET A 1 -21.07 6.41 -22.87
C MET A 1 -19.61 6.71 -23.02
N GLU A 2 -19.28 7.79 -23.72
CA GLU A 2 -17.92 8.31 -23.75
C GLU A 2 -17.50 8.64 -22.31
N THR A 3 -16.36 8.11 -21.86
CA THR A 3 -15.97 8.18 -20.45
C THR A 3 -14.51 8.61 -20.35
N TYR A 4 -14.25 9.59 -19.51
CA TYR A 4 -12.92 10.15 -19.27
C TYR A 4 -12.59 10.08 -17.79
N ALA A 5 -11.34 9.75 -17.47
CA ALA A 5 -10.83 9.77 -16.11
C ALA A 5 -9.53 10.56 -16.05
N GLY A 6 -9.46 11.50 -15.11
CA GLY A 6 -8.31 12.36 -14.88
C GLY A 6 -7.78 12.20 -13.46
N GLU A 7 -6.46 12.10 -13.32
CA GLU A 7 -5.79 12.04 -12.02
C GLU A 7 -4.41 12.69 -12.09
N TYR A 8 -3.99 13.35 -11.02
CA TYR A 8 -2.69 14.01 -10.95
C TYR A 8 -1.57 13.03 -10.58
N ASN A 9 -1.86 12.10 -9.67
CA ASN A 9 -0.90 11.14 -9.15
C ASN A 9 -0.59 10.02 -10.17
N PRO A 10 0.68 9.85 -10.61
CA PRO A 10 1.06 8.87 -11.61
C PRO A 10 0.66 7.42 -11.27
N VAL A 11 0.74 7.04 -10.00
CA VAL A 11 0.39 5.68 -9.55
C VAL A 11 -1.11 5.46 -9.69
N ALA A 12 -1.93 6.45 -9.34
CA ALA A 12 -3.37 6.36 -9.47
C ALA A 12 -3.81 6.41 -10.95
N VAL A 13 -3.09 7.13 -11.82
CA VAL A 13 -3.29 7.06 -13.28
C VAL A 13 -3.09 5.64 -13.81
N LEU A 14 -2.05 4.93 -13.38
CA LEU A 14 -1.84 3.52 -13.76
C LEU A 14 -2.98 2.62 -13.27
N ILE A 15 -3.45 2.82 -12.03
CA ILE A 15 -4.60 2.08 -11.50
C ILE A 15 -5.82 2.31 -12.39
N LEU A 16 -6.13 3.57 -12.74
CA LEU A 16 -7.23 3.91 -13.64
C LEU A 16 -7.08 3.25 -15.01
N LYS A 17 -5.87 3.20 -15.58
CA LYS A 17 -5.61 2.47 -16.83
C LYS A 17 -5.90 0.98 -16.68
N CYS A 18 -5.50 0.36 -15.57
CA CYS A 18 -5.74 -1.06 -15.29
C CYS A 18 -7.18 -1.38 -14.85
N THR A 19 -8.00 -0.41 -14.44
CA THR A 19 -9.40 -0.69 -14.04
C THR A 19 -10.42 -0.25 -15.07
N LEU A 20 -10.09 0.76 -15.89
CA LEU A 20 -11.00 1.36 -16.87
C LEU A 20 -10.53 1.09 -18.30
N GLU A 21 -9.31 1.50 -18.66
CA GLU A 21 -8.86 1.52 -20.06
C GLU A 21 -8.50 0.11 -20.60
N TYR A 22 -7.54 -0.58 -19.97
CA TYR A 22 -7.01 -1.86 -20.47
C TYR A 22 -8.02 -3.02 -20.42
N PRO A 23 -8.81 -3.22 -19.36
CA PRO A 23 -9.83 -4.27 -19.35
C PRO A 23 -10.89 -4.07 -20.44
N GLN A 24 -11.24 -2.83 -20.77
CA GLN A 24 -12.23 -2.51 -21.80
C GLN A 24 -11.65 -2.67 -23.20
N LYS A 25 -10.41 -2.22 -23.42
CA LYS A 25 -9.72 -2.30 -24.72
C LYS A 25 -9.26 -3.71 -25.07
N TYR A 26 -8.71 -4.43 -24.09
CA TYR A 26 -7.99 -5.69 -24.33
C TYR A 26 -8.63 -6.91 -23.65
N GLY A 27 -9.51 -6.69 -22.68
CA GLY A 27 -10.09 -7.78 -21.88
C GLY A 27 -11.39 -8.38 -22.43
N LYS A 28 -11.77 -8.04 -23.67
CA LYS A 28 -13.03 -8.54 -24.25
C LYS A 28 -12.91 -10.01 -24.62
N PRO A 29 -13.86 -10.86 -24.19
CA PRO A 29 -13.80 -12.27 -24.51
C PRO A 29 -13.84 -12.50 -26.03
N LYS A 30 -12.94 -13.36 -26.51
CA LYS A 30 -12.88 -13.79 -27.91
C LYS A 30 -13.12 -15.29 -27.99
N GLU A 31 -13.84 -15.73 -29.01
CA GLU A 31 -13.92 -17.15 -29.34
C GLU A 31 -12.56 -17.61 -29.87
N VAL A 32 -11.97 -18.58 -29.16
CA VAL A 32 -10.75 -19.27 -29.58
C VAL A 32 -11.15 -20.69 -29.96
N LYS A 33 -10.83 -21.09 -31.19
CA LYS A 33 -11.00 -22.48 -31.61
C LYS A 33 -9.94 -23.32 -30.94
N GLU A 34 -10.36 -24.35 -30.22
CA GLU A 34 -9.46 -25.33 -29.60
C GLU A 34 -9.66 -26.70 -30.22
N ASP A 35 -8.54 -27.35 -30.52
CA ASP A 35 -8.49 -28.69 -31.06
C ASP A 35 -8.14 -29.66 -29.92
N TRP A 36 -9.12 -30.46 -29.51
CA TRP A 36 -8.99 -31.50 -28.49
C TRP A 36 -8.83 -32.88 -29.14
N GLY A 37 -8.15 -32.94 -30.30
CA GLY A 37 -7.96 -34.17 -31.07
C GLY A 37 -9.22 -34.54 -31.86
N LEU A 38 -10.01 -35.52 -31.38
CA LEU A 38 -11.23 -35.97 -32.06
C LEU A 38 -12.42 -35.00 -31.89
N LEU A 39 -12.29 -33.99 -31.02
CA LEU A 39 -13.32 -32.98 -30.73
C LEU A 39 -12.77 -31.59 -31.04
N LYS A 40 -13.45 -30.86 -31.93
CA LYS A 40 -13.21 -29.43 -32.16
C LYS A 40 -14.26 -28.63 -31.41
N GLY A 41 -13.82 -27.67 -30.60
CA GLY A 41 -14.69 -26.77 -29.84
C GLY A 41 -14.24 -25.32 -29.97
N SER A 42 -15.08 -24.40 -29.52
CA SER A 42 -14.70 -23.01 -29.26
C SER A 42 -14.80 -22.72 -27.77
N VAL A 43 -13.78 -22.05 -27.24
CA VAL A 43 -13.79 -21.55 -25.85
C VAL A 43 -13.71 -20.04 -25.89
N VAL A 44 -14.56 -19.39 -25.12
CA VAL A 44 -14.55 -17.94 -24.96
C VAL A 44 -13.48 -17.58 -23.93
N LYS A 45 -12.43 -16.89 -24.36
CA LYS A 45 -11.28 -16.52 -23.50
C LYS A 45 -11.11 -15.01 -23.46
N ASN A 46 -10.80 -14.48 -22.27
CA ASN A 46 -10.33 -13.09 -22.12
C ASN A 46 -8.82 -13.06 -22.38
N PRO A 47 -8.35 -12.50 -23.52
CA PRO A 47 -6.95 -12.61 -23.92
C PRO A 47 -6.01 -11.89 -22.94
N LEU A 48 -6.41 -10.71 -22.44
CA LEU A 48 -5.63 -9.98 -21.43
C LEU A 48 -5.45 -10.81 -20.15
N LEU A 49 -6.53 -11.42 -19.66
CA LEU A 49 -6.49 -12.27 -18.46
C LEU A 49 -5.57 -13.47 -18.67
N GLU A 50 -5.68 -14.16 -19.81
CA GLU A 50 -4.87 -15.34 -20.11
C GLU A 50 -3.39 -14.98 -20.30
N ASP A 51 -3.05 -13.88 -20.98
CA ASP A 51 -1.66 -13.47 -21.15
C ASP A 51 -1.06 -12.97 -19.83
N VAL A 52 -1.80 -12.20 -19.00
CA VAL A 52 -1.33 -11.82 -17.65
C VAL A 52 -1.10 -13.06 -16.78
N LYS A 53 -1.96 -14.08 -16.89
CA LYS A 53 -1.77 -15.36 -16.20
C LYS A 53 -0.55 -16.13 -16.72
N LYS A 54 -0.38 -16.24 -18.05
CA LYS A 54 0.77 -16.89 -18.70
C LYS A 54 2.07 -16.25 -18.22
N TRP A 55 2.20 -14.94 -18.39
CA TRP A 55 3.41 -14.20 -18.05
C TRP A 55 3.62 -14.07 -16.54
N GLY A 56 2.55 -13.98 -15.75
CA GLY A 56 2.64 -14.03 -14.30
C GLY A 56 3.20 -15.34 -13.78
N ASN A 57 2.82 -16.48 -14.37
CA ASN A 57 3.42 -17.78 -14.06
C ASN A 57 4.86 -17.88 -14.57
N TRP A 58 5.16 -17.34 -15.75
CA TRP A 58 6.54 -17.30 -16.27
C TRP A 58 7.46 -16.48 -15.34
N VAL A 59 7.01 -15.32 -14.87
CA VAL A 59 7.73 -14.50 -13.88
C VAL A 59 7.95 -15.28 -12.59
N LEU A 60 6.93 -15.99 -12.10
CA LEU A 60 7.03 -16.82 -10.89
C LEU A 60 8.13 -17.89 -11.03
N GLU A 61 8.02 -18.72 -12.06
CA GLU A 61 8.93 -19.86 -12.25
C GLU A 61 10.35 -19.40 -12.57
N SER A 62 10.52 -18.37 -13.39
CA SER A 62 11.82 -17.79 -13.71
C SER A 62 12.49 -17.17 -12.48
N THR A 63 11.73 -16.48 -11.63
CA THR A 63 12.25 -15.91 -10.38
C THR A 63 12.60 -17.01 -9.38
N LYS A 64 11.73 -18.03 -9.24
CA LYS A 64 11.97 -19.17 -8.36
C LYS A 64 13.20 -19.98 -8.77
N LYS A 65 13.43 -20.14 -10.08
CA LYS A 65 14.64 -20.80 -10.59
C LYS A 65 15.92 -20.06 -10.19
N GLU A 66 15.87 -18.73 -10.11
CA GLU A 66 17.06 -17.91 -9.83
C GLU A 66 17.35 -17.76 -8.34
N ILE A 67 16.33 -17.52 -7.51
CA ILE A 67 16.51 -17.16 -6.09
C ILE A 67 15.76 -18.08 -5.12
N GLY A 68 15.13 -19.15 -5.62
CA GLY A 68 14.35 -20.08 -4.81
C GLY A 68 15.18 -20.82 -3.76
N GLU A 69 16.49 -20.97 -3.97
CA GLU A 69 17.40 -21.58 -2.99
C GLU A 69 17.49 -20.79 -1.68
N PHE A 70 17.18 -19.48 -1.69
CA PHE A 70 17.14 -18.65 -0.48
C PHE A 70 15.85 -18.83 0.35
N TYR A 71 14.97 -19.72 -0.11
CA TYR A 71 13.71 -20.13 0.54
C TYR A 71 13.62 -21.67 0.55
N PRO A 72 14.58 -22.37 1.17
CA PRO A 72 14.63 -23.82 1.11
C PRO A 72 13.43 -24.44 1.81
N GLU A 73 13.00 -25.60 1.33
CA GLU A 73 12.04 -26.42 2.06
C GLU A 73 12.62 -26.84 3.42
N ASP A 74 11.72 -26.98 4.38
CA ASP A 74 12.01 -27.48 5.71
C ASP A 74 11.95 -29.01 5.75
N ASN A 75 12.41 -29.57 6.88
CA ASN A 75 12.41 -31.00 7.09
C ASN A 75 11.00 -31.58 6.96
N GLY A 76 10.91 -32.76 6.34
CA GLY A 76 9.65 -33.48 6.16
C GLY A 76 8.68 -32.82 5.18
N GLY A 77 9.16 -32.00 4.24
CA GLY A 77 8.36 -31.41 3.16
C GLY A 77 7.48 -30.24 3.61
N SER A 78 7.83 -29.57 4.71
CA SER A 78 7.17 -28.34 5.11
C SER A 78 7.80 -27.16 4.38
N ILE A 79 7.02 -26.14 4.05
CA ILE A 79 7.43 -24.96 3.29
C ILE A 79 7.42 -23.76 4.24
N PRO A 80 8.52 -23.00 4.36
CA PRO A 80 8.52 -21.73 5.05
C PRO A 80 7.53 -20.76 4.41
N VAL A 81 6.63 -20.21 5.21
CA VAL A 81 5.72 -19.13 4.78
C VAL A 81 6.29 -17.76 5.15
N GLY A 82 7.09 -17.72 6.21
CA GLY A 82 7.85 -16.54 6.58
C GLY A 82 8.69 -16.74 7.83
N TYR A 83 9.61 -15.82 8.03
CA TYR A 83 10.60 -15.80 9.11
C TYR A 83 10.32 -14.58 9.98
N ILE A 84 10.09 -14.78 11.27
CA ILE A 84 9.80 -13.70 12.20
C ILE A 84 11.12 -13.14 12.71
N TRP A 85 11.27 -11.83 12.59
CA TRP A 85 12.42 -11.08 13.05
C TRP A 85 12.01 -10.14 14.17
N ALA A 86 12.86 -10.03 15.19
CA ALA A 86 12.81 -8.99 16.21
C ALA A 86 13.98 -8.05 15.98
N ARG A 87 13.73 -6.73 15.94
CA ARG A 87 14.81 -5.74 16.05
C ARG A 87 15.43 -5.82 17.43
N THR A 88 16.67 -5.39 17.58
CA THR A 88 17.37 -5.49 18.86
C THR A 88 18.05 -4.18 19.23
N ILE A 89 18.22 -3.94 20.52
CA ILE A 89 19.04 -2.84 21.05
C ILE A 89 19.89 -3.35 22.22
N PRO A 90 21.06 -2.77 22.48
CA PRO A 90 21.84 -3.09 23.67
C PRO A 90 21.18 -2.52 24.93
N CYS A 91 21.18 -3.30 26.00
CA CYS A 91 20.79 -2.83 27.32
C CYS A 91 21.69 -1.67 27.77
N GLN A 92 21.08 -0.60 28.27
CA GLN A 92 21.81 0.60 28.71
C GLN A 92 22.33 0.51 30.14
N ASN A 93 22.04 -0.59 30.87
CA ASN A 93 22.68 -0.87 32.14
C ASN A 93 24.11 -1.41 31.88
N PRO A 94 25.17 -0.69 32.29
CA PRO A 94 26.56 -1.07 32.01
C PRO A 94 26.95 -2.45 32.56
N SER A 95 26.31 -2.92 33.64
CA SER A 95 26.59 -4.24 34.22
C SER A 95 25.89 -5.38 33.49
N CYS A 96 24.94 -5.07 32.59
CA CYS A 96 24.15 -6.05 31.86
C CYS A 96 24.58 -6.14 30.40
N ASN A 97 24.50 -5.02 29.66
CA ASN A 97 24.80 -4.91 28.23
C ASN A 97 24.16 -6.00 27.33
N ALA A 98 23.14 -6.71 27.83
CA ALA A 98 22.47 -7.77 27.09
C ALA A 98 21.73 -7.23 25.87
N GLU A 99 21.65 -8.02 24.81
CA GLU A 99 20.80 -7.70 23.67
C GLU A 99 19.32 -7.84 24.05
N ILE A 100 18.55 -6.77 23.84
CA ILE A 100 17.10 -6.73 24.08
C ILE A 100 16.38 -6.94 22.74
N PRO A 101 15.80 -8.12 22.48
CA PRO A 101 14.91 -8.29 21.34
C PRO A 101 13.61 -7.51 21.56
N LEU A 102 13.22 -6.70 20.59
CA LEU A 102 12.07 -5.81 20.61
C LEU A 102 10.87 -6.50 19.94
N LEU A 103 9.98 -7.03 20.77
CA LEU A 103 8.76 -7.73 20.36
C LEU A 103 7.56 -7.02 21.00
N ARG A 104 6.56 -6.64 20.20
CA ARG A 104 5.34 -6.01 20.75
C ARG A 104 4.46 -6.98 21.54
N GLN A 105 4.57 -8.27 21.23
CA GLN A 105 3.88 -9.40 21.83
C GLN A 105 4.63 -10.68 21.46
N PHE A 106 4.27 -11.79 22.10
CA PHE A 106 4.86 -13.11 21.87
C PHE A 106 3.92 -14.09 21.15
N TRP A 107 2.70 -13.68 20.80
CA TRP A 107 1.75 -14.53 20.07
C TRP A 107 2.22 -14.88 18.65
N LEU A 108 2.30 -16.18 18.37
CA LEU A 108 2.48 -16.75 17.03
C LEU A 108 1.14 -17.18 16.42
N ALA A 109 0.24 -17.74 17.22
CA ALA A 109 -1.15 -18.00 16.85
C ALA A 109 -2.06 -17.69 18.03
N LYS A 110 -3.15 -16.96 17.79
CA LYS A 110 -4.16 -16.62 18.80
C LYS A 110 -5.56 -16.77 18.19
N LYS A 111 -5.96 -18.01 17.98
CA LYS A 111 -7.28 -18.43 17.49
C LYS A 111 -8.04 -19.15 18.60
N ASP A 112 -9.36 -19.25 18.47
CA ASP A 112 -10.21 -19.91 19.46
C ASP A 112 -9.78 -21.34 19.75
N ASN A 113 -9.34 -22.07 18.71
CA ASN A 113 -8.91 -23.47 18.78
C ASN A 113 -7.39 -23.65 18.73
N LYS A 114 -6.59 -22.57 18.75
CA LYS A 114 -5.14 -22.67 18.64
C LYS A 114 -4.43 -21.47 19.27
N LYS A 115 -3.64 -21.74 20.30
CA LYS A 115 -2.83 -20.76 21.01
C LYS A 115 -1.38 -21.21 20.99
N VAL A 116 -0.54 -20.52 20.22
CA VAL A 116 0.90 -20.79 20.12
C VAL A 116 1.66 -19.49 20.38
N ALA A 117 2.69 -19.53 21.20
CA ALA A 117 3.48 -18.36 21.54
C ALA A 117 4.98 -18.64 21.61
N LEU A 118 5.77 -17.58 21.44
CA LEU A 118 7.22 -17.55 21.53
C LEU A 118 7.61 -17.07 22.94
N LYS A 119 7.73 -17.98 23.90
CA LYS A 119 8.02 -17.63 25.29
C LYS A 119 9.51 -17.29 25.46
N PRO A 120 9.85 -16.09 25.96
CA PRO A 120 11.23 -15.74 26.26
C PRO A 120 11.68 -16.35 27.59
N PHE A 121 12.97 -16.68 27.69
CA PHE A 121 13.63 -17.02 28.95
C PHE A 121 15.08 -16.52 28.93
N VAL A 122 15.69 -16.36 30.11
CA VAL A 122 17.08 -15.91 30.22
C VAL A 122 18.00 -17.11 30.37
N LYS A 123 19.02 -17.22 29.50
CA LYS A 123 20.08 -18.22 29.57
C LYS A 123 21.41 -17.54 29.29
N ASN A 124 22.39 -17.73 30.18
CA ASN A 124 23.74 -17.15 30.04
C ASN A 124 23.71 -15.64 29.74
N SER A 125 22.90 -14.88 30.51
CA SER A 125 22.71 -13.42 30.34
C SER A 125 22.19 -12.98 28.97
N ARG A 126 21.58 -13.90 28.21
CA ARG A 126 20.95 -13.64 26.91
C ARG A 126 19.49 -14.06 26.94
N VAL A 127 18.65 -13.29 26.26
CA VAL A 127 17.25 -13.67 26.03
C VAL A 127 17.21 -14.73 24.94
N GLU A 128 16.69 -15.90 25.29
CA GLU A 128 16.40 -17.03 24.41
C GLU A 128 14.89 -17.27 24.33
N PHE A 129 14.45 -18.13 23.41
CA PHE A 129 13.04 -18.38 23.17
C PHE A 129 12.71 -19.87 23.10
N GLU A 130 11.50 -20.22 23.51
CA GLU A 130 10.89 -21.53 23.31
C GLU A 130 9.48 -21.38 22.71
N ILE A 131 9.01 -22.40 21.99
CA ILE A 131 7.65 -22.41 21.44
C ILE A 131 6.75 -23.21 22.38
N VAL A 132 5.66 -22.60 22.82
CA VAL A 132 4.65 -23.18 23.72
C VAL A 132 3.28 -23.23 23.07
N GLY A 133 2.44 -24.19 23.46
CA GLY A 133 1.08 -24.38 22.94
C GLY A 133 0.98 -25.10 21.59
N GLN A 134 2.07 -25.74 21.14
CA GLN A 134 2.09 -26.59 19.96
C GLN A 134 2.52 -28.02 20.30
N ASN A 135 3.78 -28.17 20.76
CA ASN A 135 4.34 -29.46 21.21
C ASN A 135 4.60 -29.45 22.74
N ASN A 136 4.87 -28.27 23.28
CA ASN A 136 5.04 -28.04 24.71
C ASN A 136 3.76 -27.44 25.29
N ASP A 137 3.52 -27.69 26.58
CA ASP A 137 2.41 -27.10 27.32
C ASP A 137 2.47 -25.57 27.30
N PHE A 138 1.29 -24.96 27.41
CA PHE A 138 1.17 -23.52 27.51
C PHE A 138 1.22 -23.12 28.99
N PRO A 139 2.25 -22.40 29.47
CA PRO A 139 2.36 -22.07 30.89
C PRO A 139 1.25 -21.11 31.33
N GLU A 140 0.60 -21.38 32.47
CA GLU A 140 -0.51 -20.56 32.98
C GLU A 140 -0.09 -19.12 33.31
N ASP A 141 1.11 -18.93 33.85
CA ASP A 141 1.64 -17.61 34.25
C ASP A 141 2.25 -16.80 33.10
N PHE A 142 2.24 -17.34 31.87
CA PHE A 142 2.81 -16.63 30.72
C PHE A 142 1.76 -15.76 30.03
N GLU A 143 1.99 -14.46 30.00
CA GLU A 143 1.15 -13.46 29.33
C GLU A 143 1.78 -13.00 28.00
N PRO A 144 1.43 -13.60 26.84
CA PRO A 144 2.11 -13.29 25.58
C PRO A 144 1.74 -11.92 25.02
N GLU A 145 0.72 -11.24 25.56
CA GLU A 145 0.40 -9.84 25.23
C GLU A 145 1.47 -8.86 25.72
N LYS A 146 2.21 -9.22 26.78
CA LYS A 146 3.22 -8.34 27.40
C LYS A 146 4.57 -8.50 26.69
N GLY A 147 4.73 -7.85 25.54
CA GLY A 147 6.00 -7.79 24.82
C GLY A 147 7.12 -7.06 25.56
N THR A 148 8.33 -7.07 24.99
CA THR A 148 9.50 -6.36 25.51
C THR A 148 9.53 -4.87 25.16
N VAL A 149 8.62 -4.40 24.30
CA VAL A 149 8.59 -3.00 23.86
C VAL A 149 7.17 -2.48 23.67
N SER A 150 6.92 -1.25 24.10
CA SER A 150 5.68 -0.52 23.84
C SER A 150 5.99 0.96 23.63
N ARG A 151 5.48 1.55 22.55
CA ARG A 151 5.72 2.97 22.18
C ARG A 151 7.21 3.39 22.23
N ALA A 152 8.10 2.49 21.81
CA ALA A 152 9.57 2.64 21.85
C ALA A 152 10.21 2.60 23.25
N VAL A 153 9.45 2.37 24.31
CA VAL A 153 9.99 2.06 25.64
C VAL A 153 10.24 0.56 25.72
N ALA A 154 11.49 0.17 25.94
CA ALA A 154 11.92 -1.23 25.94
C ALA A 154 12.28 -1.71 27.35
N ASN A 155 11.97 -2.96 27.65
CA ASN A 155 12.26 -3.63 28.92
C ASN A 155 13.31 -4.73 28.73
N CYS A 156 14.39 -4.68 29.50
CA CYS A 156 15.42 -5.72 29.50
C CYS A 156 15.00 -6.92 30.36
N LEU A 157 14.72 -8.06 29.74
CA LEU A 157 14.35 -9.28 30.47
C LEU A 157 15.48 -9.88 31.32
N VAL A 158 16.73 -9.46 31.12
CA VAL A 158 17.90 -9.97 31.85
C VAL A 158 18.09 -9.26 33.20
N CYS A 159 17.91 -7.93 33.24
CA CYS A 159 18.17 -7.15 34.46
C CYS A 159 17.01 -6.24 34.90
N GLY A 160 15.89 -6.22 34.17
CA GLY A 160 14.71 -5.41 34.47
C GLY A 160 14.85 -3.91 34.15
N SER A 161 15.98 -3.47 33.56
CA SER A 161 16.16 -2.06 33.20
C SER A 161 15.22 -1.63 32.09
N ILE A 162 14.79 -0.37 32.15
CA ILE A 162 13.96 0.26 31.13
C ILE A 162 14.83 1.18 30.28
N VAL A 163 14.71 1.05 28.96
CA VAL A 163 15.26 1.97 27.97
C VAL A 163 14.12 2.85 27.46
N ASP A 164 14.20 4.16 27.72
CA ASP A 164 13.17 5.11 27.33
C ASP A 164 13.10 5.32 25.80
N ASP A 165 12.03 5.96 25.33
CA ASP A 165 11.73 6.14 23.91
C ASP A 165 12.74 7.04 23.18
N LYS A 166 13.33 8.03 23.85
CA LYS A 166 14.36 8.90 23.27
C LYS A 166 15.66 8.13 23.10
N THR A 167 16.05 7.38 24.13
CA THR A 167 17.25 6.53 24.10
C THR A 167 17.13 5.43 23.06
N THR A 168 15.98 4.75 22.96
CA THR A 168 15.72 3.78 21.89
C THR A 168 15.91 4.41 20.51
N ARG A 169 15.28 5.57 20.23
CA ARG A 169 15.45 6.27 18.94
C ARG A 169 16.91 6.63 18.68
N LYS A 170 17.63 7.11 19.69
CA LYS A 170 19.06 7.45 19.60
C LYS A 170 19.89 6.22 19.21
N LEU A 171 19.67 5.06 19.83
CA LEU A 171 20.40 3.82 19.51
C LEU A 171 20.18 3.38 18.06
N PHE A 172 18.95 3.51 17.53
CA PHE A 172 18.67 3.27 16.11
C PHE A 172 19.42 4.25 15.21
N GLN A 173 19.38 5.56 15.53
CA GLN A 173 20.05 6.61 14.75
C GLN A 173 21.57 6.50 14.77
N GLU A 174 22.16 5.98 15.85
CA GLU A 174 23.60 5.73 15.99
C GLU A 174 24.04 4.38 15.39
N GLY A 175 23.14 3.61 14.76
CA GLY A 175 23.47 2.30 14.18
C GLY A 175 23.79 1.21 15.21
N LYS A 176 23.38 1.41 16.48
CA LYS A 176 23.57 0.44 17.57
C LYS A 176 22.42 -0.57 17.68
N ALA A 177 21.36 -0.39 16.90
CA ALA A 177 20.27 -1.36 16.81
C ALA A 177 20.64 -2.49 15.85
N GLY A 178 20.18 -3.70 16.16
CA GLY A 178 20.35 -4.89 15.34
C GLY A 178 19.03 -5.57 15.00
N GLN A 179 19.12 -6.82 14.60
CA GLN A 179 17.97 -7.68 14.32
C GLN A 179 18.32 -9.14 14.55
N ARG A 180 17.33 -9.93 14.94
CA ARG A 180 17.45 -11.36 15.21
C ARG A 180 16.26 -12.11 14.63
N MET A 181 16.52 -13.12 13.81
CA MET A 181 15.49 -14.06 13.38
C MET A 181 15.14 -14.96 14.57
N VAL A 182 13.88 -15.02 14.96
CA VAL A 182 13.44 -15.71 16.20
C VAL A 182 12.63 -16.97 15.93
N ALA A 183 11.84 -17.00 14.86
CA ALA A 183 10.98 -18.13 14.54
C ALA A 183 10.74 -18.27 13.03
N VAL A 184 10.44 -19.48 12.59
CA VAL A 184 10.03 -19.79 11.23
C VAL A 184 8.60 -20.32 11.26
N VAL A 185 7.76 -19.75 10.40
CA VAL A 185 6.39 -20.16 10.20
C VAL A 185 6.34 -21.13 9.03
N LEU A 186 5.79 -22.32 9.26
CA LEU A 186 5.77 -23.42 8.32
C LEU A 186 4.33 -23.75 7.89
N HIS A 187 4.17 -24.15 6.63
CA HIS A 187 2.97 -24.78 6.11
C HIS A 187 3.36 -26.11 5.47
N HIS A 188 2.54 -27.15 5.65
CA HIS A 188 2.75 -28.43 5.00
C HIS A 188 1.59 -28.72 4.05
N PRO A 189 1.81 -29.01 2.75
CA PRO A 189 0.73 -29.16 1.76
C PRO A 189 -0.32 -30.21 2.14
N LYS A 190 0.08 -31.27 2.86
CA LYS A 190 -0.81 -32.36 3.32
C LYS A 190 -1.41 -32.15 4.71
N LYS A 191 -1.11 -31.06 5.41
CA LYS A 191 -1.61 -30.80 6.79
C LYS A 191 -2.35 -29.47 6.85
N ARG A 192 -3.38 -29.40 7.68
CA ARG A 192 -4.12 -28.16 7.93
C ARG A 192 -3.39 -27.30 8.95
N GLY A 193 -3.47 -25.98 8.75
CA GLY A 193 -2.89 -24.98 9.65
C GLY A 193 -1.38 -24.78 9.43
N LYS A 194 -0.83 -23.86 10.22
CA LYS A 194 0.61 -23.56 10.24
C LYS A 194 1.28 -24.23 11.42
N THR A 195 2.57 -24.50 11.33
CA THR A 195 3.38 -24.90 12.48
C THR A 195 4.52 -23.91 12.66
N TYR A 196 5.13 -23.91 13.83
CA TYR A 196 6.19 -22.98 14.20
C TYR A 196 7.40 -23.76 14.71
N ARG A 197 8.59 -23.27 14.35
CA ARG A 197 9.87 -23.70 14.94
C ARG A 197 10.75 -22.49 15.21
N LEU A 198 11.75 -22.66 16.08
CA LEU A 198 12.77 -21.64 16.26
C LEU A 198 13.62 -21.51 15.00
N ALA A 199 14.13 -20.30 14.75
CA ALA A 199 15.16 -20.08 13.74
C ALA A 199 16.45 -20.81 14.14
N THR A 200 17.15 -21.33 13.14
CA THR A 200 18.41 -22.08 13.28
C THR A 200 19.54 -21.30 12.61
N GLU A 201 20.80 -21.66 12.89
CA GLU A 201 21.93 -21.03 12.21
C GLU A 201 21.88 -21.23 10.69
N LYS A 202 21.32 -22.35 10.22
CA LYS A 202 21.11 -22.59 8.78
C LYS A 202 20.18 -21.56 8.15
N ASP A 203 19.12 -21.13 8.84
CA ASP A 203 18.22 -20.09 8.33
C ASP A 203 18.93 -18.74 8.20
N LEU A 204 19.84 -18.44 9.13
CA LEU A 204 20.66 -17.23 9.12
C LEU A 204 21.74 -17.29 8.04
N GLU A 205 22.36 -18.44 7.83
CA GLU A 205 23.34 -18.66 6.76
C GLU A 205 22.71 -18.41 5.39
N VAL A 206 21.54 -19.01 5.12
CA VAL A 206 20.79 -18.77 3.88
C VAL A 206 20.45 -17.29 3.69
N PHE A 207 20.09 -16.58 4.77
CA PHE A 207 19.84 -15.14 4.71
C PHE A 207 21.11 -14.33 4.37
N ARG A 208 22.27 -14.69 4.92
CA ARG A 208 23.55 -14.04 4.62
C ARG A 208 24.00 -14.31 3.17
N GLU A 209 23.77 -15.50 2.64
CA GLU A 209 24.04 -15.79 1.23
C GLU A 209 23.13 -14.98 0.29
N ALA A 210 21.85 -14.79 0.66
CA ALA A 210 20.95 -13.89 -0.07
C ALA A 210 21.44 -12.43 -0.05
N GLU A 211 22.05 -11.98 1.04
CA GLU A 211 22.65 -10.65 1.15
C GLU A 211 23.84 -10.46 0.20
N LYS A 212 24.74 -11.46 0.10
CA LYS A 212 25.83 -11.43 -0.88
C LYS A 212 25.32 -11.42 -2.32
N CYS A 213 24.35 -12.28 -2.62
CA CYS A 213 23.73 -12.34 -3.95
C CYS A 213 23.05 -11.01 -4.32
N LEU A 214 22.43 -10.32 -3.35
CA LEU A 214 21.89 -8.97 -3.56
C LEU A 214 22.97 -7.99 -4.00
N GLU A 215 24.12 -7.97 -3.34
CA GLU A 215 25.20 -7.02 -3.65
C GLU A 215 25.66 -7.16 -5.11
N GLU A 216 25.93 -8.39 -5.54
CA GLU A 216 26.34 -8.72 -6.91
C GLU A 216 25.26 -8.35 -7.93
N LYS A 217 24.01 -8.77 -7.68
CA LYS A 217 22.89 -8.51 -8.60
C LYS A 217 22.56 -7.02 -8.69
N ARG A 218 22.59 -6.29 -7.57
CA ARG A 218 22.34 -4.85 -7.53
C ARG A 218 23.38 -4.10 -8.36
N ALA A 219 24.66 -4.43 -8.22
CA ALA A 219 25.74 -3.81 -8.99
C ALA A 219 25.54 -4.03 -10.50
N LYS A 220 25.27 -5.28 -10.90
CA LYS A 220 25.00 -5.63 -12.30
C LYS A 220 23.80 -4.86 -12.87
N LEU A 221 22.65 -4.90 -12.21
CA LEU A 221 21.44 -4.26 -12.70
C LEU A 221 21.55 -2.72 -12.70
N MET A 222 22.32 -2.15 -11.76
CA MET A 222 22.59 -0.71 -11.75
C MET A 222 23.36 -0.25 -13.00
N GLU A 223 24.34 -1.05 -13.45
CA GLU A 223 25.05 -0.81 -14.70
C GLU A 223 24.14 -0.95 -15.92
N GLU A 224 23.31 -2.00 -15.95
CA GLU A 224 22.40 -2.28 -17.08
C GLU A 224 21.27 -1.25 -17.21
N TRP A 225 20.69 -0.79 -16.08
CA TRP A 225 19.49 0.04 -16.09
C TRP A 225 19.80 1.54 -15.99
N GLY A 226 21.03 1.91 -15.63
CA GLY A 226 21.41 3.31 -15.38
C GLY A 226 20.70 3.96 -14.19
N ILE A 227 20.06 3.15 -13.34
CA ILE A 227 19.39 3.53 -12.10
C ILE A 227 19.61 2.41 -11.07
N ASP A 228 19.77 2.76 -9.80
CA ASP A 228 19.87 1.76 -8.74
C ASP A 228 18.60 0.89 -8.71
N PRO A 229 18.69 -0.45 -8.85
CA PRO A 229 17.51 -1.31 -8.84
C PRO A 229 16.85 -1.38 -7.46
N VAL A 230 17.55 -0.98 -6.39
CA VAL A 230 16.95 -0.78 -5.07
C VAL A 230 16.61 0.71 -4.91
N PRO A 231 15.36 1.06 -4.53
CA PRO A 231 14.95 2.44 -4.27
C PRO A 231 15.89 3.21 -3.34
N ASP A 232 16.58 4.20 -3.88
CA ASP A 232 17.54 5.05 -3.17
C ASP A 232 17.03 6.48 -2.95
N GLU A 233 15.82 6.78 -3.45
CA GLU A 233 15.13 8.04 -3.24
C GLU A 233 14.83 8.25 -1.75
N PRO A 234 14.91 9.51 -1.26
CA PRO A 234 14.67 9.79 0.15
C PRO A 234 13.21 9.54 0.54
N LEU A 235 13.02 9.02 1.75
CA LEU A 235 11.73 9.06 2.42
C LEU A 235 11.33 10.52 2.70
N PRO A 236 10.04 10.81 2.92
CA PRO A 236 9.59 12.16 3.25
C PRO A 236 10.33 12.73 4.47
N PRO A 237 10.39 14.06 4.64
CA PRO A 237 11.02 14.68 5.81
C PRO A 237 10.50 14.12 7.14
N LYS A 238 11.33 14.19 8.18
CA LYS A 238 10.89 13.85 9.55
C LYS A 238 9.64 14.65 9.90
N GLU A 239 8.74 14.03 10.65
CA GLU A 239 7.44 14.60 11.05
C GLU A 239 6.38 14.72 9.94
N THR A 240 6.66 14.28 8.71
CA THR A 240 5.61 14.07 7.71
C THR A 240 4.50 13.20 8.29
N LEU A 241 3.25 13.63 8.10
CA LEU A 241 2.08 12.90 8.58
C LEU A 241 2.13 11.45 8.11
N GLY A 242 1.82 10.50 8.99
CA GLY A 242 1.79 9.09 8.64
C GLY A 242 3.16 8.40 8.56
N PHE A 243 4.29 9.10 8.64
CA PHE A 243 5.62 8.48 8.61
C PHE A 243 6.30 8.57 9.97
N ARG A 244 6.75 7.44 10.52
CA ARG A 244 7.48 7.40 11.81
C ARG A 244 8.83 6.69 11.72
N VAL A 245 9.08 5.99 10.62
CA VAL A 245 10.31 5.21 10.36
C VAL A 245 11.57 6.09 10.32
N GLN A 246 11.48 7.36 9.90
CA GLN A 246 12.65 8.25 9.83
C GLN A 246 13.25 8.57 11.20
N ARG A 247 12.48 8.39 12.27
CA ARG A 247 12.97 8.55 13.65
C ARG A 247 13.93 7.42 14.06
N TYR A 248 14.03 6.37 13.27
CA TYR A 248 14.80 5.15 13.55
C TYR A 248 15.85 4.84 12.46
N GLY A 249 16.28 5.85 11.70
CA GLY A 249 17.39 5.70 10.75
C GLY A 249 17.01 5.18 9.36
N MET A 250 15.73 4.92 9.08
CA MET A 250 15.26 4.61 7.72
C MET A 250 15.00 5.93 6.98
N LEU A 251 15.88 6.27 6.04
CA LEU A 251 15.91 7.58 5.37
C LEU A 251 15.65 7.49 3.86
N LYS A 252 15.75 6.29 3.27
CA LYS A 252 15.46 6.01 1.86
C LYS A 252 14.38 4.94 1.73
N TRP A 253 13.69 4.91 0.60
CA TRP A 253 12.63 3.90 0.37
C TRP A 253 13.16 2.46 0.43
N GLY A 254 14.38 2.22 -0.02
CA GLY A 254 15.06 0.93 0.09
C GLY A 254 15.33 0.49 1.53
N ASP A 255 15.37 1.39 2.51
CA ASP A 255 15.59 1.04 3.93
C ASP A 255 14.39 0.30 4.54
N LEU A 256 13.24 0.32 3.86
CA LEU A 256 12.03 -0.41 4.24
C LEU A 256 12.12 -1.91 3.90
N PHE A 257 13.24 -2.38 3.36
CA PHE A 257 13.40 -3.74 2.88
C PHE A 257 14.71 -4.34 3.43
N ASN A 258 14.65 -5.57 3.92
CA ASN A 258 15.86 -6.30 4.30
C ASN A 258 16.59 -6.83 3.02
N PRO A 259 17.84 -7.31 3.12
CA PRO A 259 18.58 -7.80 1.95
C PRO A 259 17.86 -8.88 1.13
N ARG A 260 17.29 -9.92 1.78
CA ARG A 260 16.57 -10.98 1.06
C ARG A 260 15.28 -10.49 0.38
N GLN A 261 14.59 -9.53 0.99
CA GLN A 261 13.42 -8.86 0.40
C GLN A 261 13.81 -8.02 -0.82
N LYS A 262 14.91 -7.25 -0.72
CA LYS A 262 15.46 -6.48 -1.84
C LYS A 262 15.81 -7.41 -2.99
N LEU A 263 16.53 -8.50 -2.73
CA LEU A 263 16.90 -9.49 -3.74
C LEU A 263 15.65 -10.02 -4.45
N ALA A 264 14.64 -10.44 -3.69
CA ALA A 264 13.38 -10.90 -4.26
C ALA A 264 12.74 -9.84 -5.17
N LEU A 265 12.55 -8.62 -4.66
CA LEU A 265 11.88 -7.57 -5.41
C LEU A 265 12.63 -7.20 -6.69
N ILE A 266 13.95 -6.99 -6.66
CA ILE A 266 14.72 -6.63 -7.87
C ILE A 266 14.72 -7.76 -8.90
N THR A 267 14.70 -9.03 -8.47
CA THR A 267 14.57 -10.17 -9.40
C THR A 267 13.18 -10.21 -10.04
N PHE A 268 12.11 -9.98 -9.27
CA PHE A 268 10.77 -9.87 -9.84
C PHE A 268 10.66 -8.71 -10.84
N VAL A 269 11.21 -7.54 -10.50
CA VAL A 269 11.30 -6.36 -11.39
C VAL A 269 12.00 -6.74 -12.70
N GLU A 270 13.18 -7.35 -12.63
CA GLU A 270 13.94 -7.81 -13.79
C GLU A 270 13.12 -8.80 -14.63
N LYS A 271 12.43 -9.77 -14.01
CA LYS A 271 11.59 -10.73 -14.76
C LYS A 271 10.39 -10.06 -15.41
N VAL A 272 9.79 -9.05 -14.82
CA VAL A 272 8.71 -8.30 -15.50
C VAL A 272 9.24 -7.58 -16.74
N ARG A 273 10.43 -6.97 -16.65
CA ARG A 273 11.09 -6.32 -17.81
C ARG A 273 11.39 -7.34 -18.92
N GLN A 274 11.97 -8.48 -18.57
CA GLN A 274 12.24 -9.57 -19.52
C GLN A 274 10.95 -10.15 -20.14
N ALA A 275 9.88 -10.30 -19.37
CA ALA A 275 8.59 -10.74 -19.90
C ALA A 275 8.04 -9.77 -20.96
N HIS A 276 8.21 -8.47 -20.75
CA HIS A 276 7.85 -7.45 -21.74
C HIS A 276 8.65 -7.60 -23.04
N GLU A 277 9.97 -7.71 -22.95
CA GLU A 277 10.87 -7.89 -24.11
C GLU A 277 10.54 -9.18 -24.89
N LEU A 278 10.27 -10.27 -24.18
CA LEU A 278 9.89 -11.54 -24.79
C LEU A 278 8.53 -11.46 -25.48
N MET A 279 7.55 -10.74 -24.93
CA MET A 279 6.27 -10.50 -25.61
C MET A 279 6.45 -9.77 -26.94
N LEU A 280 7.32 -8.76 -26.99
CA LEU A 280 7.62 -8.04 -28.23
C LEU A 280 8.33 -8.96 -29.24
N THR A 281 9.26 -9.78 -28.78
CA THR A 281 9.95 -10.79 -29.62
C THR A 281 8.98 -11.85 -30.16
N GLU A 282 7.97 -12.24 -29.37
CA GLU A 282 6.85 -13.10 -29.81
C GLU A 282 5.87 -12.39 -30.78
N GLY A 283 6.12 -11.13 -31.15
CA GLY A 283 5.30 -10.37 -32.11
C GLY A 283 4.02 -9.77 -31.52
N ARG A 284 3.94 -9.60 -30.19
CA ARG A 284 2.79 -8.93 -29.57
C ARG A 284 2.84 -7.42 -29.83
N GLU A 285 1.65 -6.83 -30.00
CA GLU A 285 1.50 -5.37 -30.16
C GLU A 285 2.07 -4.64 -28.94
N GLU A 286 2.85 -3.59 -29.17
CA GLU A 286 3.58 -2.85 -28.13
C GLU A 286 2.65 -2.33 -27.01
N GLN A 287 1.52 -1.70 -27.35
CA GLN A 287 0.61 -1.17 -26.34
C GLN A 287 -0.06 -2.28 -25.52
N TYR A 288 -0.28 -3.45 -26.11
CA TYR A 288 -0.81 -4.62 -25.43
C TYR A 288 0.23 -5.26 -24.50
N ALA A 289 1.46 -5.45 -24.99
CA ALA A 289 2.58 -5.93 -24.17
C ALA A 289 2.82 -5.02 -22.97
N ARG A 290 2.77 -3.70 -23.17
CA ARG A 290 2.81 -2.70 -22.09
C ARG A 290 1.68 -2.87 -21.08
N ALA A 291 0.45 -3.11 -21.53
CA ALA A 291 -0.68 -3.35 -20.64
C ALA A 291 -0.46 -4.60 -19.77
N VAL A 292 -0.01 -5.71 -20.36
CA VAL A 292 0.32 -6.94 -19.64
C VAL A 292 1.44 -6.70 -18.62
N ALA A 293 2.54 -6.07 -19.03
CA ALA A 293 3.67 -5.75 -18.15
C ALA A 293 3.24 -4.87 -16.95
N THR A 294 2.30 -3.95 -17.18
CA THR A 294 1.75 -3.08 -16.11
C THR A 294 1.01 -3.88 -15.04
N TYR A 295 0.19 -4.88 -15.42
CA TYR A 295 -0.45 -5.75 -14.44
C TYR A 295 0.56 -6.60 -13.66
N LEU A 296 1.63 -7.06 -14.31
CA LEU A 296 2.70 -7.78 -13.63
C LEU A 296 3.44 -6.87 -12.64
N ALA A 297 3.69 -5.61 -13.01
CA ALA A 297 4.28 -4.60 -12.12
C ALA A 297 3.40 -4.34 -10.88
N LEU A 298 2.08 -4.27 -11.04
CA LEU A 298 1.15 -4.19 -9.90
C LEU A 298 1.21 -5.44 -8.99
N GLY A 299 1.58 -6.60 -9.54
CA GLY A 299 1.92 -7.79 -8.77
C GLY A 299 3.16 -7.60 -7.90
N VAL A 300 4.19 -6.91 -8.40
CA VAL A 300 5.41 -6.58 -7.65
C VAL A 300 5.09 -5.62 -6.51
N ASP A 301 4.28 -4.59 -6.76
CA ASP A 301 3.79 -3.69 -5.72
C ASP A 301 3.03 -4.42 -4.62
N ARG A 302 2.18 -5.38 -5.00
CA ARG A 302 1.48 -6.24 -4.02
C ARG A 302 2.48 -7.03 -3.18
N LEU A 303 3.51 -7.64 -3.76
CA LEU A 303 4.59 -8.29 -3.01
C LEU A 303 5.26 -7.33 -2.04
N ALA A 304 5.66 -6.14 -2.51
CA ALA A 304 6.36 -5.14 -1.69
C ALA A 304 5.55 -4.77 -0.43
N THR A 305 4.21 -4.72 -0.51
CA THR A 305 3.36 -4.42 0.67
C THR A 305 3.36 -5.49 1.77
N PHE A 306 3.83 -6.70 1.48
CA PHE A 306 3.97 -7.77 2.47
C PHE A 306 5.43 -8.13 2.75
N GLY A 307 6.33 -8.00 1.78
CA GLY A 307 7.77 -8.22 1.88
C GLY A 307 8.52 -6.96 2.29
N CYS A 308 8.17 -6.40 3.45
CA CYS A 308 8.70 -5.14 3.95
C CYS A 308 9.03 -5.27 5.45
N VAL A 309 10.07 -4.59 5.95
CA VAL A 309 10.54 -4.70 7.35
C VAL A 309 9.61 -4.04 8.38
N ILE A 310 8.48 -3.51 7.91
CA ILE A 310 7.37 -3.00 8.71
C ILE A 310 6.06 -3.78 8.46
N SER A 311 6.13 -4.93 7.79
CA SER A 311 5.05 -5.91 7.67
C SER A 311 5.06 -6.85 8.87
N ARG A 312 3.97 -6.89 9.65
CA ARG A 312 3.89 -7.70 10.89
C ARG A 312 3.23 -9.04 10.67
N TRP A 313 3.52 -9.98 11.56
CA TRP A 313 2.72 -11.19 11.71
C TRP A 313 1.39 -10.89 12.43
N GLU A 314 0.27 -11.37 11.88
CA GLU A 314 -1.07 -11.27 12.48
C GLU A 314 -1.49 -12.62 13.07
N PRO A 315 -1.34 -12.85 14.39
CA PRO A 315 -1.55 -14.16 15.01
C PRO A 315 -3.01 -14.63 14.99
N MET A 316 -3.99 -13.72 14.87
CA MET A 316 -5.40 -14.10 14.77
C MET A 316 -5.73 -14.78 13.44
N ARG A 317 -5.07 -14.34 12.36
CA ARG A 317 -5.25 -14.91 11.01
C ARG A 317 -4.18 -15.94 10.68
N GLU A 318 -3.05 -15.90 11.38
CA GLU A 318 -1.81 -16.59 11.04
C GLU A 318 -1.34 -16.21 9.62
N THR A 319 -1.27 -14.90 9.32
CA THR A 319 -0.82 -14.37 8.02
C THR A 319 0.05 -13.13 8.22
N PRO A 320 0.92 -12.77 7.27
CA PRO A 320 1.48 -11.43 7.26
C PRO A 320 0.35 -10.40 7.11
N ALA A 321 0.51 -9.24 7.75
CA ALA A 321 -0.39 -8.10 7.62
C ALA A 321 0.19 -7.13 6.60
N ASN A 322 -0.67 -6.57 5.76
CA ASN A 322 -0.26 -5.56 4.80
C ASN A 322 0.30 -4.32 5.51
N VAL A 323 1.38 -3.74 4.97
CA VAL A 323 1.99 -2.51 5.51
C VAL A 323 0.98 -1.35 5.60
N PHE A 324 0.04 -1.26 4.67
CA PHE A 324 -1.03 -0.26 4.65
C PHE A 324 -2.30 -0.70 5.37
N GLY A 325 -2.18 -1.44 6.48
CA GLY A 325 -3.30 -1.65 7.40
C GLY A 325 -3.86 -0.33 7.99
N ARG A 326 -3.11 0.77 7.83
CA ARG A 326 -3.51 2.16 8.04
C ARG A 326 -2.91 3.00 6.90
N GLN A 327 -3.42 4.22 6.69
CA GLN A 327 -2.85 5.22 5.78
C GLN A 327 -1.57 5.85 6.38
N ALA A 328 -0.59 5.02 6.75
CA ALA A 328 0.63 5.41 7.45
C ALA A 328 1.70 4.29 7.38
N LEU A 329 2.97 4.67 7.48
CA LEU A 329 4.14 3.80 7.66
C LEU A 329 4.72 3.97 9.08
N PRO A 330 4.12 3.29 10.09
CA PRO A 330 4.63 3.32 11.46
C PRO A 330 5.92 2.48 11.60
N MET A 331 6.66 2.74 12.68
CA MET A 331 7.75 1.84 13.08
C MET A 331 7.19 0.52 13.61
N MET A 332 7.78 -0.60 13.17
CA MET A 332 7.49 -1.94 13.67
C MET A 332 8.74 -2.57 14.30
N TRP A 333 8.56 -3.14 15.50
CA TRP A 333 9.63 -3.72 16.31
C TRP A 333 9.97 -5.15 15.89
N ASP A 334 8.91 -5.91 15.61
CA ASP A 334 8.94 -7.24 15.04
C ASP A 334 8.27 -7.23 13.66
N TYR A 335 8.84 -7.98 12.72
CA TYR A 335 8.33 -8.09 11.35
C TYR A 335 8.43 -9.54 10.85
N VAL A 336 7.73 -9.83 9.76
CA VAL A 336 7.80 -11.12 9.07
C VAL A 336 8.43 -10.95 7.70
N ASP A 337 9.46 -11.73 7.44
CA ASP A 337 10.09 -11.88 6.14
C ASP A 337 9.43 -13.04 5.39
N ILE A 338 8.62 -12.74 4.39
CA ILE A 338 7.78 -13.75 3.72
C ILE A 338 8.55 -14.53 2.66
N ASP A 339 8.13 -15.78 2.42
CA ASP A 339 8.53 -16.50 1.20
C ASP A 339 7.58 -16.12 0.04
N PRO A 340 8.07 -15.43 -1.02
CA PRO A 340 7.25 -15.03 -2.15
C PRO A 340 6.71 -16.22 -2.96
N PHE A 341 7.30 -17.41 -2.82
CA PHE A 341 6.97 -18.63 -3.56
C PHE A 341 6.04 -19.59 -2.80
N SER A 342 5.78 -19.32 -1.51
CA SER A 342 5.01 -20.21 -0.61
C SER A 342 3.57 -20.51 -1.05
N GLY A 343 3.03 -19.74 -2.00
CA GLY A 343 1.63 -19.81 -2.43
C GLY A 343 0.63 -19.31 -1.37
N MET A 344 1.12 -18.73 -0.26
CA MET A 344 0.31 -18.22 0.85
C MET A 344 0.14 -16.69 0.77
N THR A 345 -0.62 -16.12 1.70
CA THR A 345 -0.81 -14.65 1.81
C THR A 345 0.54 -13.94 1.84
N GLY A 346 0.71 -12.94 0.98
CA GLY A 346 1.97 -12.22 0.77
C GLY A 346 2.78 -12.74 -0.41
N GLY A 347 2.59 -13.99 -0.83
CA GLY A 347 3.29 -14.57 -1.98
C GLY A 347 2.73 -14.15 -3.34
N TRP A 348 3.53 -14.35 -4.38
CA TRP A 348 3.26 -13.89 -5.75
C TRP A 348 2.00 -14.49 -6.34
N LYS A 349 1.79 -15.81 -6.13
CA LYS A 349 0.62 -16.51 -6.66
C LYS A 349 -0.69 -15.83 -6.24
N LEU A 350 -0.84 -15.49 -4.96
CA LEU A 350 -2.06 -14.83 -4.49
C LEU A 350 -2.14 -13.37 -4.95
N ALA A 351 -1.01 -12.67 -5.07
CA ALA A 351 -0.98 -11.33 -5.67
C ALA A 351 -1.51 -11.38 -7.13
N LEU A 352 -1.05 -12.35 -7.91
CA LEU A 352 -1.51 -12.59 -9.27
C LEU A 352 -3.00 -12.98 -9.31
N ASP A 353 -3.45 -13.89 -8.44
CA ASP A 353 -4.87 -14.30 -8.36
C ASP A 353 -5.80 -13.09 -8.11
N TRP A 354 -5.40 -12.13 -7.26
CA TRP A 354 -6.14 -10.87 -7.05
C TRP A 354 -6.17 -9.99 -8.30
N VAL A 355 -5.02 -9.82 -8.97
CA VAL A 355 -4.92 -9.04 -10.23
C VAL A 355 -5.82 -9.65 -11.31
N LEU A 356 -5.79 -10.98 -11.48
CA LEU A 356 -6.65 -11.68 -12.44
C LEU A 356 -8.14 -11.52 -12.11
N GLY A 357 -8.50 -11.53 -10.81
CA GLY A 357 -9.86 -11.26 -10.36
C GLY A 357 -10.33 -9.85 -10.74
N VAL A 358 -9.47 -8.84 -10.59
CA VAL A 358 -9.76 -7.45 -11.01
C VAL A 358 -9.93 -7.36 -12.52
N ILE A 359 -9.03 -7.95 -13.31
CA ILE A 359 -9.17 -7.97 -14.78
C ILE A 359 -10.50 -8.62 -15.17
N GLY A 360 -10.80 -9.80 -14.62
CA GLY A 360 -12.03 -10.54 -14.91
C GLY A 360 -13.30 -9.75 -14.55
N HIS A 361 -13.29 -8.99 -13.46
CA HIS A 361 -14.40 -8.12 -13.08
C HIS A 361 -14.50 -6.90 -14.00
N CYS A 362 -13.42 -6.14 -14.17
CA CYS A 362 -13.42 -4.90 -14.94
C CYS A 362 -13.66 -5.13 -16.45
N SER A 363 -13.31 -6.29 -16.99
CA SER A 363 -13.59 -6.65 -18.39
C SER A 363 -15.08 -6.79 -18.71
N GLN A 364 -15.93 -6.99 -17.71
CA GLN A 364 -17.40 -7.11 -17.86
C GLN A 364 -18.08 -5.76 -18.11
N THR A 365 -17.36 -4.65 -17.96
CA THR A 365 -17.90 -3.29 -18.18
C THR A 365 -18.11 -3.00 -19.67
N SER A 366 -18.54 -1.77 -20.02
CA SER A 366 -18.87 -1.34 -21.39
C SER A 366 -17.80 -1.70 -22.43
N SER A 367 -18.21 -1.85 -23.70
CA SER A 367 -17.31 -2.01 -24.84
C SER A 367 -16.66 -0.69 -25.28
N THR A 368 -17.19 0.45 -24.85
CA THR A 368 -16.56 1.75 -25.08
C THR A 368 -15.44 1.94 -24.06
N SER A 369 -14.18 1.93 -24.51
CA SER A 369 -13.03 2.18 -23.65
C SER A 369 -13.07 3.60 -23.09
N ALA A 370 -12.81 3.73 -21.80
CA ALA A 370 -12.52 5.01 -21.18
C ALA A 370 -11.16 5.56 -21.65
N THR A 371 -11.01 6.88 -21.60
CA THR A 371 -9.74 7.57 -21.82
C THR A 371 -9.20 8.03 -20.48
N VAL A 372 -8.00 7.56 -20.11
CA VAL A 372 -7.33 7.95 -18.87
C VAL A 372 -6.19 8.91 -19.16
N THR A 373 -6.20 10.07 -18.50
CA THR A 373 -5.22 11.14 -18.68
C THR A 373 -4.62 11.56 -17.34
N GLN A 374 -3.30 11.78 -17.31
CA GLN A 374 -2.70 12.46 -16.17
C GLN A 374 -2.97 13.97 -16.26
N ALA A 375 -3.75 14.51 -15.33
CA ALA A 375 -4.09 15.92 -15.31
C ALA A 375 -4.35 16.41 -13.88
N SER A 376 -4.06 17.69 -13.62
CA SER A 376 -4.50 18.32 -12.38
C SER A 376 -5.98 18.66 -12.48
N ALA A 377 -6.75 18.42 -11.41
CA ALA A 377 -8.14 18.88 -11.34
C ALA A 377 -8.26 20.42 -11.46
N THR A 378 -7.17 21.16 -11.22
CA THR A 378 -7.10 22.63 -11.37
C THR A 378 -6.84 23.10 -12.79
N PHE A 379 -6.62 22.19 -13.74
CA PHE A 379 -6.43 22.50 -15.17
C PHE A 379 -6.77 21.25 -15.99
N LEU A 380 -8.00 21.19 -16.49
CA LEU A 380 -8.51 20.07 -17.26
C LEU A 380 -8.27 20.31 -18.76
N PRO A 381 -7.68 19.36 -19.51
CA PRO A 381 -7.31 19.54 -20.92
C PRO A 381 -8.51 19.38 -21.88
N TYR A 382 -9.64 19.98 -21.54
CA TYR A 382 -10.88 19.94 -22.31
C TYR A 382 -11.41 21.35 -22.55
N PRO A 383 -12.09 21.59 -23.68
CA PRO A 383 -12.71 22.88 -23.95
C PRO A 383 -13.87 23.17 -22.99
N ASP A 384 -14.38 24.40 -23.05
CA ASP A 384 -15.56 24.81 -22.30
C ASP A 384 -16.80 24.01 -22.78
N ASP A 385 -17.76 23.79 -21.88
CA ASP A 385 -19.04 23.14 -22.21
C ASP A 385 -18.89 21.76 -22.88
N TYR A 386 -17.91 20.97 -22.44
CA TYR A 386 -17.56 19.69 -23.05
C TYR A 386 -18.33 18.49 -22.48
N PHE A 387 -18.45 18.40 -21.15
CA PHE A 387 -19.03 17.24 -20.46
C PHE A 387 -20.50 17.43 -20.08
N ASP A 388 -21.31 16.38 -20.27
CA ASP A 388 -22.69 16.34 -19.77
C ASP A 388 -22.75 16.13 -18.24
N ALA A 389 -21.78 15.38 -17.71
CA ALA A 389 -21.69 15.08 -16.29
C ALA A 389 -20.24 14.96 -15.78
N VAL A 390 -20.02 15.29 -14.51
CA VAL A 390 -18.75 15.11 -13.79
C VAL A 390 -18.99 14.40 -12.46
N PHE A 391 -18.10 13.48 -12.08
CA PHE A 391 -18.07 12.86 -10.76
C PHE A 391 -16.68 13.03 -10.15
N THR A 392 -16.59 13.47 -8.89
CA THR A 392 -15.30 13.65 -8.22
C THR A 392 -15.38 13.37 -6.72
N ASP A 393 -14.30 12.82 -6.18
CA ASP A 393 -14.06 12.58 -4.75
C ASP A 393 -12.76 13.31 -4.35
N PRO A 394 -12.83 14.62 -4.07
CA PRO A 394 -11.65 15.42 -3.73
C PRO A 394 -10.96 14.94 -2.44
N PRO A 395 -9.65 15.23 -2.28
CA PRO A 395 -8.91 14.81 -1.08
C PRO A 395 -9.49 15.39 0.23
N TYR A 396 -9.44 14.59 1.29
CA TYR A 396 -9.96 14.96 2.62
C TYR A 396 -8.97 15.83 3.42
N TYR A 397 -8.63 17.00 2.91
CA TYR A 397 -7.86 18.03 3.60
C TYR A 397 -6.45 17.56 4.06
N ASP A 398 -6.20 17.40 5.36
CA ASP A 398 -4.93 16.93 5.95
C ASP A 398 -5.00 15.47 6.42
N ASN A 399 -6.08 14.72 6.11
CA ASN A 399 -6.28 13.39 6.70
C ASN A 399 -5.33 12.30 6.17
N VAL A 400 -4.92 12.42 4.90
CA VAL A 400 -4.16 11.38 4.20
C VAL A 400 -3.08 12.02 3.32
N PRO A 401 -1.81 11.62 3.47
CA PRO A 401 -0.73 12.12 2.66
C PRO A 401 -0.56 11.27 1.38
N TYR A 402 -1.52 11.37 0.46
CA TYR A 402 -1.67 10.47 -0.69
C TYR A 402 -0.38 10.33 -1.52
N SER A 403 0.13 11.40 -2.11
CA SER A 403 1.36 11.36 -2.91
C SER A 403 2.58 10.85 -2.14
N TYR A 404 2.75 11.21 -0.87
CA TYR A 404 3.86 10.67 -0.06
C TYR A 404 3.72 9.15 0.18
N LEU A 405 2.50 8.64 0.37
CA LEU A 405 2.28 7.19 0.49
C LEU A 405 2.40 6.49 -0.87
N SER A 406 1.99 7.14 -1.96
CA SER A 406 2.15 6.63 -3.33
C SER A 406 3.60 6.45 -3.72
N ASP A 407 4.52 7.24 -3.16
CA ASP A 407 5.95 7.10 -3.41
C ASP A 407 6.47 5.69 -3.04
N PHE A 408 5.84 4.99 -2.09
CA PHE A 408 6.14 3.59 -1.79
C PHE A 408 6.04 2.69 -3.03
N PHE A 409 5.04 2.94 -3.88
CA PHE A 409 4.79 2.18 -5.11
C PHE A 409 5.52 2.79 -6.30
N TYR A 410 5.54 4.12 -6.39
CA TYR A 410 6.13 4.86 -7.50
C TYR A 410 7.58 4.44 -7.77
N VAL A 411 8.40 4.32 -6.72
CA VAL A 411 9.82 3.96 -6.87
C VAL A 411 10.03 2.56 -7.44
N TRP A 412 9.14 1.60 -7.15
CA TRP A 412 9.20 0.25 -7.71
C TRP A 412 8.62 0.21 -9.12
N LEU A 413 7.47 0.86 -9.35
CA LEU A 413 6.87 0.97 -10.68
C LEU A 413 7.82 1.65 -11.66
N LYS A 414 8.54 2.69 -11.23
CA LYS A 414 9.56 3.38 -12.04
C LYS A 414 10.66 2.43 -12.52
N ARG A 415 11.13 1.52 -11.66
CA ARG A 415 12.14 0.51 -12.01
C ARG A 415 11.56 -0.61 -12.89
N THR A 416 10.28 -0.90 -12.74
CA THR A 416 9.62 -2.02 -13.44
C THR A 416 9.14 -1.66 -14.83
N ILE A 417 8.45 -0.54 -14.97
CA ILE A 417 7.74 -0.11 -16.19
C ILE A 417 7.94 1.39 -16.49
N GLY A 418 8.89 2.06 -15.83
CA GLY A 418 9.11 3.50 -16.02
C GLY A 418 9.44 3.88 -17.46
N ASP A 419 10.19 3.03 -18.15
CA ASP A 419 10.52 3.16 -19.57
C ASP A 419 9.28 3.05 -20.48
N LEU A 420 8.23 2.37 -20.03
CA LEU A 420 6.98 2.22 -20.79
C LEU A 420 6.03 3.42 -20.61
N TYR A 421 6.29 4.26 -19.60
CA TYR A 421 5.49 5.44 -19.23
C TYR A 421 6.38 6.62 -18.84
N PRO A 422 7.22 7.14 -19.76
CA PRO A 422 8.16 8.22 -19.46
C PRO A 422 7.48 9.48 -18.93
N ASP A 423 6.26 9.77 -19.40
CA ASP A 423 5.47 10.91 -18.91
C ASP A 423 5.08 10.78 -17.44
N LEU A 424 4.73 9.57 -17.00
CA LEU A 424 4.31 9.28 -15.63
C LEU A 424 5.50 9.19 -14.66
N PHE A 425 6.67 8.78 -15.14
CA PHE A 425 7.85 8.50 -14.31
C PHE A 425 9.04 9.45 -14.51
N SER A 426 8.78 10.61 -15.12
CA SER A 426 9.79 11.64 -15.42
C SER A 426 10.47 12.24 -14.19
N THR A 427 9.79 12.27 -13.04
CA THR A 427 10.33 12.82 -11.79
C THR A 427 10.92 11.73 -10.86
N PRO A 428 11.79 12.08 -9.90
CA PRO A 428 12.31 11.12 -8.91
C PRO A 428 11.21 10.51 -8.01
N LEU A 429 10.22 11.31 -7.62
CA LEU A 429 9.08 10.91 -6.79
C LEU A 429 7.78 11.46 -7.39
N THR A 430 6.62 11.05 -6.88
CA THR A 430 5.33 11.57 -7.36
C THR A 430 5.27 13.11 -7.18
N PRO A 431 4.68 13.85 -8.12
CA PRO A 431 4.51 15.29 -7.99
C PRO A 431 3.67 15.67 -6.76
N LYS A 432 4.13 16.68 -6.00
CA LYS A 432 3.47 17.17 -4.77
C LYS A 432 2.80 18.54 -4.94
N SER A 433 3.30 19.34 -5.88
CA SER A 433 3.05 20.79 -5.93
C SER A 433 1.61 21.18 -6.27
N LYS A 434 0.92 20.39 -7.11
CA LYS A 434 -0.48 20.62 -7.48
C LYS A 434 -1.46 19.67 -6.79
N GLU A 435 -1.00 18.90 -5.80
CA GLU A 435 -1.91 18.07 -5.02
C GLU A 435 -2.75 18.95 -4.09
N ILE A 436 -4.06 18.69 -4.04
CA ILE A 436 -5.03 19.45 -3.23
C ILE A 436 -5.08 18.82 -1.84
N VAL A 437 -3.96 18.88 -1.10
CA VAL A 437 -3.82 18.38 0.27
C VAL A 437 -3.14 19.45 1.12
N ALA A 438 -3.59 19.62 2.36
CA ALA A 438 -3.05 20.63 3.29
C ALA A 438 -1.74 20.13 3.94
N TYR A 439 -0.67 20.05 3.15
CA TYR A 439 0.65 19.67 3.66
C TYR A 439 1.34 20.80 4.41
N THR A 440 1.76 20.51 5.64
CA THR A 440 2.64 21.38 6.45
C THR A 440 4.13 21.06 6.25
N ASN A 441 4.44 20.18 5.30
CA ASN A 441 5.81 19.99 4.85
C ASN A 441 6.26 21.28 4.13
N GLU A 442 7.24 21.98 4.70
CA GLU A 442 7.79 23.22 4.13
C GLU A 442 6.81 24.40 4.09
N ARG A 443 5.68 24.31 4.81
CA ARG A 443 4.65 25.35 4.93
C ARG A 443 4.17 25.46 6.37
N SER A 444 3.80 26.67 6.77
CA SER A 444 2.95 26.86 7.96
C SER A 444 1.58 26.22 7.76
N TRP A 445 0.84 26.03 8.86
CA TRP A 445 -0.52 25.50 8.79
C TRP A 445 -1.45 26.43 8.00
N GLU A 446 -1.26 27.74 8.16
CA GLU A 446 -2.01 28.78 7.49
C GLU A 446 -1.78 28.73 5.96
N GLU A 447 -0.52 28.66 5.51
CA GLU A 447 -0.19 28.52 4.09
C GLU A 447 -0.69 27.20 3.50
N ALA A 448 -0.61 26.11 4.25
CA ALA A 448 -1.11 24.80 3.83
C ALA A 448 -2.64 24.82 3.61
N LYS A 449 -3.36 25.47 4.54
CA LYS A 449 -4.79 25.71 4.42
C LYS A 449 -5.10 26.54 3.18
N GLU A 450 -4.51 27.73 3.05
CA GLU A 450 -4.74 28.62 1.91
C GLU A 450 -4.48 27.93 0.57
N HIS A 451 -3.39 27.15 0.47
CA HIS A 451 -3.10 26.35 -0.72
C HIS A 451 -4.21 25.34 -1.02
N PHE A 452 -4.71 24.62 -0.02
CA PHE A 452 -5.81 23.68 -0.19
C PHE A 452 -7.08 24.40 -0.67
N GLU A 453 -7.53 25.45 0.03
CA GLU A 453 -8.79 26.15 -0.31
C GLU A 453 -8.72 26.77 -1.71
N ALA A 454 -7.59 27.41 -2.05
CA ALA A 454 -7.41 28.05 -3.34
C ALA A 454 -7.44 27.03 -4.49
N ASN A 455 -6.81 25.86 -4.33
CA ASN A 455 -6.78 24.85 -5.38
C ASN A 455 -8.09 24.04 -5.46
N LEU A 456 -8.79 23.82 -4.34
CA LEU A 456 -10.11 23.21 -4.34
C LEU A 456 -11.14 24.11 -5.04
N LYS A 457 -11.09 25.42 -4.77
CA LYS A 457 -11.89 26.41 -5.50
C LYS A 457 -11.60 26.38 -7.01
N LYS A 458 -10.32 26.38 -7.40
CA LYS A 458 -9.91 26.29 -8.81
C LYS A 458 -10.40 25.01 -9.47
N SER A 459 -10.36 23.87 -8.78
CA SER A 459 -10.86 22.62 -9.37
C SER A 459 -12.37 22.65 -9.59
N PHE A 460 -13.15 23.26 -8.68
CA PHE A 460 -14.58 23.44 -8.90
C PHE A 460 -14.89 24.44 -10.04
N GLN A 461 -14.07 25.48 -10.20
CA GLN A 461 -14.16 26.38 -11.35
C GLN A 461 -13.86 25.66 -12.68
N GLU A 462 -12.88 24.76 -12.70
CA GLU A 462 -12.63 23.92 -13.87
C GLU A 462 -13.80 22.98 -14.16
N ILE A 463 -14.39 22.36 -13.14
CA ILE A 463 -15.63 21.56 -13.30
C ILE A 463 -16.75 22.41 -13.90
N TYR A 464 -16.97 23.62 -13.40
CA TYR A 464 -17.95 24.54 -13.96
C TYR A 464 -17.65 24.88 -15.42
N ARG A 465 -16.38 25.16 -15.76
CA ARG A 465 -15.97 25.51 -17.12
C ARG A 465 -16.26 24.38 -18.11
N VAL A 466 -15.87 23.15 -17.78
CA VAL A 466 -15.99 22.00 -18.68
C VAL A 466 -17.39 21.38 -18.72
N LEU A 467 -18.26 21.64 -17.74
CA LEU A 467 -19.66 21.20 -17.80
C LEU A 467 -20.42 21.99 -18.87
N LYS A 468 -21.29 21.34 -19.64
CA LYS A 468 -22.28 21.99 -20.51
C LYS A 468 -23.28 22.82 -19.70
N PRO A 469 -23.98 23.79 -20.33
CA PRO A 469 -25.13 24.43 -19.70
C PRO A 469 -26.13 23.37 -19.20
N ASP A 470 -26.61 23.53 -17.97
CA ASP A 470 -27.44 22.56 -17.24
C ASP A 470 -26.79 21.20 -16.94
N GLY A 471 -25.50 21.02 -17.24
CA GLY A 471 -24.71 19.84 -16.89
C GLY A 471 -24.65 19.58 -15.38
N ILE A 472 -24.46 18.31 -15.01
CA ILE A 472 -24.54 17.84 -13.62
C ILE A 472 -23.16 17.43 -13.07
N ALA A 473 -22.85 17.84 -11.85
CA ALA A 473 -21.70 17.32 -11.11
C ALA A 473 -22.14 16.65 -9.80
N THR A 474 -21.46 15.56 -9.46
CA THR A 474 -21.55 14.93 -8.13
C THR A 474 -20.21 15.04 -7.45
N ILE A 475 -20.19 15.65 -6.26
CA ILE A 475 -18.98 15.87 -5.46
C ILE A 475 -19.15 15.13 -4.15
N VAL A 476 -18.24 14.18 -3.90
CA VAL A 476 -18.19 13.42 -2.63
C VAL A 476 -17.30 14.16 -1.66
N TYR A 477 -17.77 14.40 -0.43
CA TYR A 477 -16.93 14.97 0.60
C TYR A 477 -17.30 14.50 2.00
N THR A 478 -16.29 14.35 2.85
CA THR A 478 -16.47 14.11 4.28
C THR A 478 -15.30 14.70 5.05
N HIS A 479 -15.59 15.43 6.13
CA HIS A 479 -14.55 15.99 6.99
C HIS A 479 -15.00 16.05 8.45
N LYS A 480 -14.04 15.89 9.38
CA LYS A 480 -14.30 15.85 10.83
C LYS A 480 -14.52 17.22 11.44
N SER A 481 -13.91 18.26 10.87
CA SER A 481 -13.98 19.62 11.40
C SER A 481 -14.94 20.49 10.61
N THR A 482 -15.62 21.40 11.31
CA THR A 482 -16.44 22.48 10.73
C THR A 482 -15.65 23.31 9.73
N SER A 483 -14.37 23.58 10.02
CA SER A 483 -13.51 24.35 9.12
C SER A 483 -13.36 23.72 7.74
N GLY A 484 -13.23 22.39 7.64
CA GLY A 484 -13.14 21.71 6.35
C GLY A 484 -14.45 21.77 5.55
N TRP A 485 -15.59 21.77 6.26
CA TRP A 485 -16.91 21.98 5.63
C TRP A 485 -17.09 23.42 5.14
N GLU A 486 -16.71 24.42 5.94
CA GLU A 486 -16.75 25.83 5.53
C GLU A 486 -15.89 26.06 4.28
N THR A 487 -14.69 25.49 4.21
CA THR A 487 -13.81 25.55 3.04
C THR A 487 -14.51 25.00 1.79
N LEU A 488 -15.13 23.82 1.89
CA LEU A 488 -15.84 23.19 0.77
C LEU A 488 -17.00 24.06 0.29
N ILE A 489 -17.84 24.53 1.21
CA ILE A 489 -19.03 25.34 0.90
C ILE A 489 -18.61 26.64 0.24
N ASN A 490 -17.62 27.35 0.79
CA ASN A 490 -17.10 28.59 0.19
C ASN A 490 -16.53 28.34 -1.21
N SER A 491 -15.77 27.27 -1.40
CA SER A 491 -15.25 26.89 -2.72
C SER A 491 -16.37 26.61 -3.73
N LEU A 492 -17.44 25.92 -3.31
CA LEU A 492 -18.62 25.68 -4.16
C LEU A 492 -19.35 26.99 -4.50
N LEU A 493 -19.56 27.85 -3.50
CA LEU A 493 -20.20 29.16 -3.68
C LEU A 493 -19.42 30.05 -4.66
N ASP A 494 -18.09 29.98 -4.65
CA ASP A 494 -17.26 30.80 -5.53
C ASP A 494 -17.01 30.16 -6.92
N SER A 495 -17.40 28.91 -7.12
CA SER A 495 -17.16 28.18 -8.38
C SER A 495 -18.14 28.53 -9.51
N GLY A 496 -19.28 29.16 -9.18
CA GLY A 496 -20.43 29.31 -10.09
C GLY A 496 -21.38 28.11 -10.11
N LEU A 497 -21.00 26.95 -9.54
CA LEU A 497 -21.89 25.81 -9.41
C LEU A 497 -23.06 26.12 -8.46
N VAL A 498 -24.21 25.53 -8.74
CA VAL A 498 -25.43 25.65 -7.92
C VAL A 498 -25.75 24.30 -7.30
N VAL A 499 -25.79 24.24 -5.97
CA VAL A 499 -26.19 23.04 -5.23
C VAL A 499 -27.68 22.81 -5.41
N LYS A 500 -28.06 21.58 -5.76
CA LYS A 500 -29.46 21.15 -5.92
C LYS A 500 -29.91 20.12 -4.90
N ALA A 501 -28.98 19.28 -4.44
CA ALA A 501 -29.24 18.33 -3.36
C ALA A 501 -27.95 17.97 -2.65
N SER A 502 -28.08 17.51 -1.40
CA SER A 502 -27.01 16.88 -0.63
C SER A 502 -27.54 15.60 -0.02
N TRP A 503 -26.90 14.47 -0.35
CA TRP A 503 -27.32 13.15 0.13
C TRP A 503 -26.26 12.58 1.06
N PRO A 504 -26.56 12.35 2.35
CA PRO A 504 -25.71 11.54 3.20
C PRO A 504 -25.84 10.07 2.80
N ILE A 505 -24.73 9.43 2.47
CA ILE A 505 -24.67 8.00 2.12
C ILE A 505 -23.73 7.31 3.09
N ASP A 506 -24.23 6.26 3.75
CA ASP A 506 -23.43 5.39 4.60
C ASP A 506 -22.60 4.44 3.73
N THR A 507 -21.33 4.80 3.52
CA THR A 507 -20.39 4.08 2.64
C THR A 507 -19.39 3.20 3.41
N GLU A 508 -19.42 3.24 4.75
CA GLU A 508 -18.37 2.69 5.61
C GLU A 508 -18.71 1.33 6.23
N MET A 509 -17.75 0.39 6.21
CA MET A 509 -17.89 -0.89 6.90
C MET A 509 -17.83 -0.69 8.42
N LYS A 510 -18.87 -1.15 9.15
CA LYS A 510 -18.99 -1.08 10.61
C LYS A 510 -17.77 -1.57 11.41
N ALA A 511 -16.90 -2.39 10.81
CA ALA A 511 -15.77 -3.07 11.46
C ALA A 511 -14.38 -2.42 11.25
N ARG A 512 -14.26 -1.14 10.85
CA ARG A 512 -12.95 -0.47 10.70
C ARG A 512 -12.24 -0.25 12.04
N LEU A 513 -10.93 -0.48 12.09
CA LEU A 513 -10.06 -0.32 13.28
C LEU A 513 -10.12 1.07 13.95
N ARG A 514 -10.47 2.15 13.22
CA ARG A 514 -10.64 3.51 13.77
C ARG A 514 -11.99 3.75 14.46
N ALA A 515 -12.98 2.88 14.28
CA ALA A 515 -14.30 3.02 14.89
C ALA A 515 -14.29 2.72 16.40
N LYS A 516 -13.22 2.08 16.92
CA LYS A 516 -13.14 1.69 18.34
C LYS A 516 -12.76 2.82 19.30
N GLU A 517 -12.14 3.91 18.83
CA GLU A 517 -11.64 4.99 19.73
C GLU A 517 -11.69 6.41 19.13
N SER A 518 -12.22 6.59 17.92
CA SER A 518 -12.41 7.94 17.36
C SER A 518 -13.81 8.05 16.78
N ALA A 519 -14.48 9.20 17.01
CA ALA A 519 -15.66 9.60 16.25
C ALA A 519 -15.29 9.61 14.76
N ALA A 520 -15.50 8.48 14.11
CA ALA A 520 -15.30 8.28 12.69
C ALA A 520 -16.64 8.60 12.03
N LEU A 521 -16.63 9.54 11.08
CA LEU A 521 -17.81 9.85 10.26
C LEU A 521 -18.29 8.55 9.62
N ALA A 522 -19.52 8.15 9.95
CA ALA A 522 -20.15 6.95 9.41
C ALA A 522 -20.66 7.16 7.96
N SER A 523 -20.76 8.41 7.53
CA SER A 523 -21.41 8.81 6.28
C SER A 523 -20.53 9.78 5.48
N SER A 524 -20.55 9.63 4.15
CA SER A 524 -20.03 10.63 3.19
C SER A 524 -21.19 11.43 2.62
N ILE A 525 -20.98 12.72 2.34
CA ILE A 525 -22.02 13.56 1.71
C ILE A 525 -21.76 13.67 0.21
N TYR A 526 -22.80 13.44 -0.58
CA TYR A 526 -22.81 13.55 -2.03
C TYR A 526 -23.57 14.81 -2.42
N PHE A 527 -22.85 15.84 -2.86
CA PHE A 527 -23.45 17.06 -3.37
C PHE A 527 -23.78 16.91 -4.84
N VAL A 528 -25.05 17.11 -5.18
CA VAL A 528 -25.52 17.21 -6.56
C VAL A 528 -25.54 18.69 -6.92
N VAL A 529 -24.70 19.08 -7.87
CA VAL A 529 -24.53 20.48 -8.30
C VAL A 529 -24.73 20.61 -9.81
N ARG A 530 -25.08 21.80 -10.29
CA ARG A 530 -25.29 22.08 -11.72
C ARG A 530 -24.64 23.37 -12.20
N LYS A 531 -24.29 23.41 -13.49
CA LYS A 531 -23.90 24.64 -14.19
C LYS A 531 -25.15 25.38 -14.66
N MET A 532 -25.60 26.35 -13.88
CA MET A 532 -26.76 27.16 -14.22
C MET A 532 -26.64 28.57 -13.64
N LYS A 533 -27.42 29.51 -14.19
CA LYS A 533 -27.53 30.85 -13.57
C LYS A 533 -28.09 30.69 -12.16
N ARG A 534 -27.44 31.36 -11.21
CA ARG A 534 -28.04 31.58 -9.89
C ARG A 534 -29.23 32.50 -10.07
N GLU A 535 -30.40 32.02 -9.68
CA GLU A 535 -31.52 32.90 -9.40
C GLU A 535 -31.21 33.59 -8.06
N GLU A 536 -31.39 34.91 -7.98
CA GLU A 536 -31.27 35.63 -6.73
C GLU A 536 -32.39 35.20 -5.78
N THR A 537 -32.15 34.16 -5.01
CA THR A 537 -32.88 33.96 -3.75
C THR A 537 -32.26 34.92 -2.74
N GLY A 538 -33.08 35.86 -2.23
CA GLY A 538 -32.62 36.92 -1.33
C GLY A 538 -31.78 36.38 -0.17
N TRP A 539 -30.53 36.87 -0.06
CA TRP A 539 -29.58 36.42 0.96
C TRP A 539 -29.98 36.90 2.36
N TYR A 540 -30.10 35.96 3.32
CA TYR A 540 -29.93 36.28 4.74
C TYR A 540 -28.42 36.40 5.03
N ASN A 541 -28.00 37.56 5.55
CA ASN A 541 -26.66 37.81 6.06
C ASN A 541 -26.31 36.84 7.20
N LEU A 542 -25.46 35.84 6.96
CA LEU A 542 -24.82 35.06 8.02
C LEU A 542 -23.38 35.52 8.21
N LYS A 543 -23.21 36.70 8.81
CA LYS A 543 -21.98 37.02 9.54
C LYS A 543 -22.08 36.36 10.92
N SER A 544 -21.18 35.41 11.18
CA SER A 544 -20.84 34.87 12.51
C SER A 544 -22.01 34.36 13.36
N ALA A 545 -22.52 33.16 13.09
CA ALA A 545 -23.26 32.37 14.08
C ALA A 545 -22.36 31.24 14.58
N LYS A 546 -22.06 31.24 15.88
CA LYS A 546 -21.24 30.23 16.55
C LYS A 546 -21.88 28.84 16.37
N PHE A 547 -21.17 27.93 15.70
CA PHE A 547 -21.52 26.50 15.63
C PHE A 547 -21.26 25.83 16.99
N ASN A 548 -22.24 25.89 17.90
CA ASN A 548 -22.25 25.04 19.09
C ASN A 548 -23.51 24.16 19.05
N ASN A 549 -23.28 22.84 19.06
CA ASN A 549 -24.23 21.74 19.22
C ASN A 549 -25.32 21.57 18.16
N TYR A 550 -25.09 20.76 17.12
CA TYR A 550 -26.16 19.97 16.49
C TYR A 550 -25.64 18.64 15.93
N GLU A 551 -26.15 17.54 16.50
CA GLU A 551 -25.93 16.15 16.09
C GLU A 551 -26.89 15.69 14.96
N GLN A 552 -27.52 16.61 14.23
CA GLN A 552 -28.38 16.29 13.09
C GLN A 552 -28.17 17.25 11.93
N ASN A 553 -27.73 16.68 10.80
CA ASN A 553 -27.77 17.19 9.42
C ASN A 553 -27.69 18.73 9.22
N PRO A 554 -26.49 19.31 8.96
CA PRO A 554 -26.30 20.76 8.90
C PRO A 554 -26.99 21.49 7.74
N LEU A 555 -27.51 20.79 6.73
CA LEU A 555 -27.79 21.39 5.41
C LEU A 555 -29.26 21.65 5.09
N ASN A 556 -30.22 21.21 5.91
CA ASN A 556 -31.63 21.58 5.70
C ASN A 556 -31.94 23.05 6.00
N THR A 557 -30.95 23.83 6.47
CA THR A 557 -31.09 25.27 6.76
C THR A 557 -30.46 26.15 5.67
N PHE A 558 -29.84 25.57 4.64
CA PHE A 558 -29.05 26.29 3.61
C PHE A 558 -29.59 26.14 2.18
N LEU A 559 -30.67 25.37 1.98
CA LEU A 559 -31.46 25.31 0.76
C LEU A 559 -32.75 26.11 0.97
#